data_AF-A0A3N0BYZ4-F1
#
_entry.id   AF-A0A3N0BYZ4-F1
#
_cell.length_a   1.000
_cell.length_b   1.000
_cell.length_c   1.000
_cell.angle_alpha   90.00
_cell.angle_beta   90.00
_cell.angle_gamma   90.00
#
_symmetry.space_group_name_H-M   'P 1'
#
loop_
_entity.id
_entity.type
_entity.pdbx_description
1 polymer ?
#
loop_
_entity_poly.entity_id
_entity_poly.type
_entity_poly.pdbx_seq_one_letter_code
_entity_poly.pdbx_strand_id
1 'polypeptide(L)'
;MGLRSLFRRRPAAAGASDTLPVADGPETREPLTAEQLLDLEGAWAELAAAQEVSELTNFHACTRNGRPWTEDPAAVRAVAATLREFPAPEAQPPR
;
A
#
# COMPACT_ATOMS: atom_id res chain seq x y z
N MET A 1 14.89 34.42 -9.93
CA MET A 1 13.68 34.21 -9.11
C MET A 1 12.53 33.78 -10.03
N GLY A 2 12.05 32.54 -9.90
CA GLY A 2 10.73 32.11 -10.38
C GLY A 2 10.63 31.40 -11.74
N LEU A 3 11.08 30.15 -11.85
CA LEU A 3 10.62 29.22 -12.90
C LEU A 3 9.32 28.55 -12.44
N ARG A 4 8.17 29.06 -12.87
CA ARG A 4 6.86 28.44 -12.62
C ARG A 4 6.03 28.43 -13.90
N SER A 5 6.27 27.45 -14.78
CA SER A 5 5.27 27.04 -15.76
C SER A 5 5.70 25.75 -16.47
N LEU A 6 5.32 24.57 -15.95
CA LEU A 6 5.34 23.31 -16.73
C LEU A 6 4.20 22.32 -16.40
N PHE A 7 3.26 22.64 -15.50
CA PHE A 7 2.14 21.74 -15.16
C PHE A 7 0.80 22.12 -15.82
N ARG A 8 0.82 22.58 -17.08
CA ARG A 8 -0.39 22.52 -17.92
C ARG A 8 -0.42 21.16 -18.62
N ARG A 9 -0.96 20.13 -17.93
CA ARG A 9 -1.40 18.91 -18.60
C ARG A 9 -2.61 19.25 -19.47
N ARG A 10 -2.43 19.07 -20.78
CA ARG A 10 -3.48 19.12 -21.82
C ARG A 10 -4.29 17.82 -21.73
N PRO A 11 -5.62 17.84 -21.57
CA PRO A 11 -6.41 16.64 -21.78
C PRO A 11 -6.49 16.38 -23.29
N ALA A 12 -6.00 15.22 -23.71
CA ALA A 12 -6.25 14.70 -25.05
C ALA A 12 -7.62 14.02 -25.03
N ALA A 13 -8.59 14.64 -25.70
CA ALA A 13 -9.85 14.00 -26.05
C ALA A 13 -9.65 13.22 -27.36
N ALA A 14 -9.91 11.92 -27.32
CA ALA A 14 -10.72 11.15 -28.28
C ALA A 14 -10.26 9.68 -28.33
N GLY A 15 -11.20 8.78 -28.05
CA GLY A 15 -11.03 7.34 -28.21
C GLY A 15 -12.13 6.59 -27.47
N ALA A 16 -13.35 6.67 -27.98
CA ALA A 16 -14.48 5.90 -27.48
C ALA A 16 -14.16 4.39 -27.56
N SER A 17 -14.13 3.74 -26.41
CA SER A 17 -14.45 2.32 -26.29
C SER A 17 -15.37 2.21 -25.09
N ASP A 18 -16.61 1.95 -25.44
CA ASP A 18 -17.73 1.64 -24.56
C ASP A 18 -17.35 0.43 -23.69
N THR A 19 -17.23 0.61 -22.37
CA THR A 19 -17.87 -0.27 -21.37
C THR A 19 -17.62 0.19 -19.93
N LEU A 20 -18.75 0.41 -19.27
CA LEU A 20 -19.03 0.50 -17.84
C LEU A 20 -18.67 1.81 -17.10
N PRO A 21 -19.66 2.46 -16.46
CA PRO A 21 -19.36 3.44 -15.43
C PRO A 21 -18.74 2.69 -14.25
N VAL A 22 -17.44 2.86 -14.02
CA VAL A 22 -16.94 2.75 -12.65
C VAL A 22 -17.62 3.89 -11.92
N ALA A 23 -18.69 3.53 -11.22
CA ALA A 23 -19.32 4.39 -10.24
C ALA A 23 -18.34 4.54 -9.07
N ASP A 24 -17.33 5.39 -9.23
CA ASP A 24 -16.54 5.90 -8.10
C ASP A 24 -17.34 7.06 -7.49
N GLY A 25 -18.53 6.72 -6.99
CA GLY A 25 -19.19 7.53 -5.97
C GLY A 25 -18.46 7.33 -4.65
N PRO A 26 -18.55 8.27 -3.69
CA PRO A 26 -18.09 8.02 -2.33
C PRO A 26 -19.02 6.98 -1.70
N GLU A 27 -18.79 5.71 -2.01
CA GLU A 27 -19.36 4.57 -1.30
C GLU A 27 -19.10 4.83 0.18
N THR A 28 -20.17 4.87 0.96
CA THR A 28 -20.11 5.03 2.41
C THR A 28 -19.43 3.76 2.94
N ARG A 29 -18.09 3.79 3.00
CA ARG A 29 -17.28 2.64 3.35
C ARG A 29 -17.66 2.21 4.76
N GLU A 30 -18.07 0.96 4.91
CA GLU A 30 -18.34 0.39 6.23
C GLU A 30 -17.07 0.49 7.08
N PRO A 31 -17.18 1.06 8.31
CA PRO A 31 -16.05 1.17 9.22
C PRO A 31 -15.62 -0.22 9.66
N LEU A 32 -14.32 -0.36 9.93
CA LEU A 32 -13.76 -1.60 10.46
C LEU A 32 -14.40 -1.94 11.81
N THR A 33 -14.73 -3.22 12.00
CA THR A 33 -15.21 -3.73 13.28
C THR A 33 -14.06 -3.75 14.31
N ALA A 34 -14.38 -3.81 15.60
CA ALA A 34 -13.38 -3.88 16.67
C ALA A 34 -12.43 -5.08 16.53
N GLU A 35 -12.96 -6.23 16.11
CA GLU A 35 -12.16 -7.45 15.87
C GLU A 35 -11.19 -7.26 14.70
N GLN A 36 -11.63 -6.61 13.62
CA GLN A 36 -10.77 -6.28 12.48
C GLN A 36 -9.68 -5.27 12.82
N LEU A 37 -9.98 -4.30 13.69
CA LEU A 37 -8.98 -3.34 14.18
C LEU A 37 -7.89 -4.02 15.01
N LEU A 38 -8.27 -4.96 15.89
CA LEU A 38 -7.30 -5.74 16.67
C LEU A 38 -6.42 -6.62 15.76
N ASP A 39 -7.01 -7.29 14.77
CA ASP A 39 -6.24 -8.10 13.81
C ASP A 39 -5.29 -7.23 12.97
N LEU A 40 -5.75 -6.04 12.59
CA LEU A 40 -4.97 -5.07 11.84
C LEU A 40 -3.78 -4.56 12.68
N GLU A 41 -4.00 -4.23 13.96
CA GLU A 41 -2.94 -3.83 14.89
C GLU A 41 -1.87 -4.92 15.02
N GLY A 42 -2.30 -6.19 15.14
CA GLY A 42 -1.40 -7.34 15.15
C GLY A 42 -0.56 -7.43 13.86
N ALA A 43 -1.20 -7.26 12.70
CA ALA A 43 -0.49 -7.26 11.41
C ALA A 43 0.50 -6.10 11.29
N TRP A 44 0.18 -4.91 11.81
CA TRP A 44 1.10 -3.77 11.85
C TRP A 44 2.29 -4.00 12.76
N ALA A 45 2.09 -4.64 13.93
CA ALA A 45 3.19 -5.02 14.80
C ALA A 45 4.14 -6.02 14.12
N GLU A 46 3.60 -6.99 13.38
CA GLU A 46 4.40 -7.92 12.57
C GLU A 46 5.20 -7.22 11.47
N LEU A 47 4.58 -6.24 10.79
CA LEU A 47 5.25 -5.45 9.75
C LEU A 47 6.37 -4.60 10.33
N ALA A 48 6.13 -3.92 11.46
CA ALA A 48 7.15 -3.14 12.15
C ALA A 48 8.35 -4.02 12.55
N ALA A 49 8.08 -5.19 13.16
CA ALA A 49 9.15 -6.13 13.50
C ALA A 49 9.92 -6.62 12.25
N ALA A 50 9.24 -6.82 11.12
CA ALA A 50 9.87 -7.20 9.86
C ALA A 50 10.70 -6.05 9.25
N GLN A 51 10.30 -4.80 9.43
CA GLN A 51 11.06 -3.63 9.00
C GLN A 51 12.38 -3.47 9.76
N GLU A 52 12.37 -3.64 11.09
CA GLU A 52 13.57 -3.51 11.93
C GLU A 52 14.69 -4.49 11.54
N VAL A 53 14.32 -5.67 11.00
CA VAL A 53 15.28 -6.71 10.59
C VAL A 53 15.60 -6.70 9.09
N SER A 54 14.95 -5.82 8.33
CA SER A 54 15.05 -5.74 6.87
C SER A 54 16.03 -4.64 6.44
N GLU A 55 16.73 -4.84 5.32
CA GLU A 55 17.59 -3.79 4.71
C GLU A 55 16.80 -2.69 4.00
N LEU A 56 15.52 -2.93 3.75
CA LEU A 56 14.69 -2.06 2.92
C LEU A 56 14.43 -0.73 3.62
N THR A 57 15.02 0.34 3.07
CA THR A 57 14.87 1.71 3.56
C THR A 57 13.55 2.36 3.12
N ASN A 58 12.91 1.81 2.07
CA ASN A 58 11.64 2.29 1.56
C ASN A 58 10.93 1.18 0.78
N PHE A 59 9.60 1.12 0.91
CA PHE A 59 8.77 0.34 0.00
C PHE A 59 7.46 1.08 -0.29
N HIS A 60 6.90 0.86 -1.47
CA HIS A 60 5.61 1.41 -1.87
C HIS A 60 4.70 0.28 -2.32
N ALA A 61 3.51 0.21 -1.72
CA ALA A 61 2.48 -0.76 -2.08
C ALA A 61 1.25 -0.05 -2.62
N CYS A 62 0.76 -0.55 -3.76
CA CYS A 62 -0.41 -0.03 -4.44
C CYS A 62 -1.68 -0.77 -4.01
N THR A 63 -2.80 -0.05 -3.98
CA THR A 63 -4.12 -0.61 -3.70
C THR A 63 -4.72 -1.18 -4.99
N ARG A 64 -5.24 -2.41 -4.95
CA ARG A 64 -5.85 -3.06 -6.13
C ARG A 64 -7.37 -2.90 -6.19
N ASN A 65 -8.05 -2.97 -5.05
CA ASN A 65 -9.51 -3.16 -4.98
C ASN A 65 -10.24 -1.95 -4.38
N GLY A 66 -9.70 -0.73 -4.51
CA GLY A 66 -10.33 0.48 -3.98
C GLY A 66 -10.32 0.62 -2.44
N ARG A 67 -9.73 -0.35 -1.71
CA ARG A 67 -9.41 -0.25 -0.29
C ARG A 67 -7.89 -0.10 -0.08
N PRO A 68 -7.45 0.80 0.83
CA PRO A 68 -6.07 0.86 1.29
C PRO A 68 -5.56 -0.51 1.75
N TRP A 69 -4.40 -0.94 1.27
CA TRP A 69 -3.77 -2.19 1.73
C TRP A 69 -3.41 -2.09 3.23
N THR A 70 -3.25 -0.87 3.74
CA THR A 70 -3.02 -0.53 5.15
C THR A 70 -4.21 -0.82 6.07
N GLU A 71 -5.39 -1.07 5.49
CA GLU A 71 -6.63 -1.42 6.22
C GLU A 71 -6.97 -2.91 6.10
N ASP A 72 -6.20 -3.68 5.33
CA ASP A 72 -6.38 -5.12 5.15
C ASP A 72 -5.27 -5.87 5.90
N PRO A 73 -5.58 -6.56 7.01
CA PRO A 73 -4.60 -7.30 7.79
C PRO A 73 -3.83 -8.34 6.97
N ALA A 74 -4.49 -8.98 5.99
CA ALA A 74 -3.84 -9.96 5.13
C ALA A 74 -2.82 -9.30 4.20
N ALA A 75 -3.15 -8.12 3.66
CA ALA A 75 -2.23 -7.36 2.82
C ALA A 75 -1.03 -6.83 3.62
N VAL A 76 -1.25 -6.32 4.84
CA VAL A 76 -0.17 -5.87 5.74
C VAL A 76 0.77 -7.03 6.07
N ARG A 77 0.23 -8.21 6.40
CA ARG A 77 1.04 -9.42 6.66
C ARG A 77 1.81 -9.90 5.42
N ALA A 78 1.21 -9.81 4.23
CA ALA A 78 1.90 -10.15 2.99
C ALA A 78 3.11 -9.24 2.76
N VAL A 79 2.99 -7.94 3.04
CA VAL A 79 4.13 -7.01 2.99
C VAL A 79 5.19 -7.39 4.03
N ALA A 80 4.78 -7.69 5.25
CA ALA A 80 5.70 -8.13 6.31
C ALA A 80 6.47 -9.41 5.92
N ALA A 81 5.80 -10.38 5.28
CA ALA A 81 6.44 -11.58 4.75
C ALA A 81 7.48 -11.24 3.69
N THR A 82 7.17 -10.34 2.75
CA THR A 82 8.13 -9.87 1.74
C THR A 82 9.37 -9.24 2.38
N LEU A 83 9.22 -8.43 3.43
CA LEU A 83 10.38 -7.82 4.11
C LEU A 83 11.31 -8.87 4.73
N ARG A 84 10.76 -9.95 5.27
CA ARG A 84 11.56 -11.05 5.86
C ARG A 84 12.39 -11.80 4.83
N GLU A 85 12.06 -11.73 3.54
CA GLU A 85 12.88 -12.31 2.46
C GLU A 85 14.16 -11.49 2.18
N PHE A 86 14.24 -10.26 2.69
CA PHE A 86 15.39 -9.35 2.51
C PHE A 86 16.00 -8.96 3.87
N PRO A 87 16.53 -9.91 4.66
CA PRO A 87 17.10 -9.63 5.97
C PRO A 87 18.42 -8.86 5.86
N ALA A 88 18.66 -7.97 6.82
CA ALA A 88 19.94 -7.29 7.01
C ALA A 88 21.12 -8.27 7.08
N PRO A 89 22.30 -7.89 6.57
CA PRO A 89 23.42 -8.82 6.49
C PRO A 89 23.93 -9.16 7.88
N GLU A 90 23.72 -8.25 8.85
CA GLU A 90 24.02 -8.40 10.27
C GLU A 90 23.02 -9.31 10.99
N ALA A 91 21.82 -9.50 10.42
CA ALA A 91 20.78 -10.38 10.95
C ALA A 91 20.89 -11.82 10.39
N GLN A 92 21.80 -12.07 9.43
CA GLN A 92 22.02 -13.40 8.86
C GLN A 92 22.99 -14.21 9.73
N PRO A 93 22.63 -15.43 10.17
CA PRO A 93 23.59 -16.31 10.82
C PRO A 93 24.72 -16.69 9.83
N PRO A 94 25.96 -16.91 10.32
CA PRO A 94 27.06 -17.33 9.46
C PRO A 94 26.70 -18.65 8.76
N ARG A 95 26.97 -18.71 7.46
CA ARG A 95 26.76 -19.91 6.64
C ARG A 95 27.81 -20.98 6.89
#